data_AF-A0A0N5C6Y4-F1
#
_entry.id   AF-A0A0N5C6Y4-F1
#
_cell.length_a   1.000
_cell.length_b   1.000
_cell.length_c   1.000
_cell.angle_alpha   90.00
_cell.angle_beta   90.00
_cell.angle_gamma   90.00
#
_symmetry.space_group_name_H-M   'P 1'
#
loop_
_entity.id
_entity.type
_entity.pdbx_description
1 polymer ?
#
loop_
_entity_poly.entity_id
_entity_poly.type
_entity_poly.pdbx_seq_one_letter_code
_entity_poly.pdbx_strand_id
1 'polypeptide(L)'
;MDKEHQNMRIDFISSKDSLYVNKFFTPNTPYKLKGFIAYERFGRRTGHYVTYVRYENKWHCLNDSQKPKEIDENELPTERSTVLLYEIK
;
A
#
# COMPACT_ATOMS: atom_id res chain seq x y z
N MET A 1 4.77 -13.42 16.03
CA MET A 1 5.16 -12.18 15.33
C MET A 1 6.34 -11.58 16.06
N ASP A 2 7.48 -11.41 15.37
CA ASP A 2 8.67 -10.81 15.97
C ASP A 2 8.43 -9.34 16.31
N LYS A 3 8.76 -8.97 17.55
CA LYS A 3 8.49 -7.66 18.15
C LYS A 3 9.26 -6.50 17.47
N GLU A 4 10.31 -6.80 16.70
CA GLU A 4 11.14 -5.77 16.06
C GLU A 4 10.49 -5.06 14.87
N HIS A 5 9.46 -5.67 14.25
CA HIS A 5 8.88 -5.13 13.00
C HIS A 5 7.68 -4.20 13.21
N GLN A 6 7.25 -3.97 14.46
CA GLN A 6 6.18 -3.00 14.74
C GLN A 6 6.60 -1.55 14.44
N ASN A 7 7.91 -1.25 14.38
CA ASN A 7 8.44 0.10 14.19
C ASN A 7 8.59 0.54 12.72
N MET A 8 8.28 -0.33 11.74
CA MET A 8 8.20 0.04 10.31
C MET A 8 6.76 0.13 9.81
N ARG A 9 5.78 0.18 10.73
CA ARG A 9 4.38 0.43 10.39
C ARG A 9 4.22 1.87 9.93
N ILE A 10 4.20 2.07 8.63
CA ILE A 10 3.72 3.32 8.06
C ILE A 10 2.21 3.17 7.91
N ASP A 11 1.47 4.05 8.59
CA ASP A 11 0.01 4.11 8.54
C ASP A 11 -0.40 5.16 7.51
N PHE A 12 -0.61 4.68 6.28
CA PHE A 12 -0.77 5.48 5.05
C PHE A 12 -2.15 6.12 4.88
N ILE A 13 -3.04 5.93 5.86
CA ILE A 13 -4.36 6.56 5.89
C ILE A 13 -4.29 7.87 6.70
N SER A 14 -3.16 8.15 7.36
CA SER A 14 -2.99 9.36 8.17
C SER A 14 -2.48 10.57 7.36
N SER A 15 -2.78 11.78 7.86
CA SER A 15 -2.34 13.08 7.34
C SER A 15 -0.81 13.25 7.19
N LYS A 16 -0.01 12.29 7.69
CA LYS A 16 1.45 12.25 7.55
C LYS A 16 1.92 11.94 6.13
N ASP A 17 1.07 11.39 5.27
CA ASP A 17 1.43 11.05 3.88
C ASP A 17 1.51 12.26 2.95
N SER A 18 0.65 13.27 3.18
CA SER A 18 0.78 14.56 2.50
C SER A 18 2.16 15.18 2.75
N LEU A 19 2.74 14.97 3.94
CA LEU A 19 4.10 15.42 4.27
C LEU A 19 5.20 14.64 3.55
N TYR A 20 5.05 13.31 3.40
CA TYR A 20 6.07 12.47 2.75
C TYR A 20 6.12 12.73 1.24
N VAL A 21 4.95 12.82 0.60
CA VAL A 21 4.86 13.13 -0.83
C VAL A 21 5.38 14.54 -1.12
N ASN A 22 4.98 15.55 -0.34
CA ASN A 22 5.46 16.93 -0.53
C ASN A 22 6.99 17.09 -0.34
N LYS A 23 7.66 16.18 0.39
CA LYS A 23 9.11 16.26 0.64
C LYS A 23 9.96 15.69 -0.51
N PHE A 24 9.46 14.69 -1.23
CA PHE A 24 10.24 13.96 -2.25
C PHE A 24 9.73 14.14 -3.68
N PHE A 25 8.48 14.57 -3.84
CA PHE A 25 7.88 14.87 -5.13
C PHE A 25 7.78 16.37 -5.35
N THR A 26 7.27 16.78 -6.52
CA THR A 26 7.02 18.18 -6.86
C THR A 26 6.22 18.86 -5.73
N PRO A 27 6.79 19.87 -5.04
CA PRO A 27 6.11 20.54 -3.93
C PRO A 27 4.75 21.10 -4.36
N ASN A 28 3.76 21.04 -3.47
CA ASN A 28 2.40 21.53 -3.68
C ASN A 28 1.62 20.84 -4.82
N THR A 29 2.13 19.75 -5.37
CA THR A 29 1.38 18.94 -6.35
C THR A 29 0.56 17.89 -5.59
N PRO A 30 -0.77 17.82 -5.78
CA PRO A 30 -1.56 16.78 -5.16
C PRO A 30 -1.28 15.44 -5.84
N TYR A 31 -1.07 14.40 -5.04
CA TYR A 31 -0.97 13.02 -5.53
C TYR A 31 -2.08 12.18 -4.95
N LYS A 32 -2.52 11.19 -5.71
CA LYS A 32 -3.50 10.20 -5.29
C LYS A 32 -2.85 8.82 -5.29
N LEU A 33 -3.03 8.09 -4.19
CA LEU A 33 -2.61 6.69 -4.12
C LEU A 33 -3.44 5.86 -5.11
N LYS A 34 -2.76 5.17 -6.02
CA LYS A 34 -3.35 4.33 -7.06
C LYS A 34 -3.08 2.86 -6.86
N GLY A 35 -2.09 2.50 -6.06
CA GLY A 35 -1.84 1.12 -5.73
C GLY A 35 -0.68 0.96 -4.76
N PHE A 36 -0.55 -0.24 -4.23
CA PHE A 36 0.61 -0.65 -3.47
C PHE A 36 0.83 -2.16 -3.62
N ILE A 37 2.07 -2.58 -3.38
CA ILE A 37 2.44 -3.99 -3.29
C ILE A 37 2.68 -4.29 -1.82
N ALA A 38 2.01 -5.32 -1.29
CA ALA A 38 2.19 -5.81 0.06
C ALA A 38 2.98 -7.12 0.06
N TYR A 39 3.81 -7.31 1.08
CA TYR A 39 4.51 -8.57 1.32
C TYR A 39 3.89 -9.33 2.49
N GLU A 40 3.30 -10.49 2.20
CA GLU A 40 2.76 -11.42 3.19
C GLU A 40 3.84 -12.42 3.59
N ARG A 41 4.39 -12.27 4.79
CA ARG A 41 5.45 -13.15 5.29
C ARG A 41 4.89 -14.43 5.90
N PHE A 42 5.34 -15.58 5.40
CA PHE A 42 4.98 -16.90 5.94
C PHE A 42 6.10 -17.53 6.79
N GLY A 43 7.33 -17.00 6.70
CA GLY A 43 8.48 -17.47 7.44
C GLY A 43 9.68 -16.55 7.34
N ARG A 44 10.85 -16.97 7.85
CA ARG A 44 12.04 -16.08 7.92
C ARG A 44 12.50 -15.61 6.54
N ARG A 45 12.39 -16.45 5.51
CA ARG A 45 12.79 -16.17 4.11
C ARG A 45 11.72 -16.53 3.08
N THR A 46 10.48 -16.68 3.53
CA THR A 46 9.36 -17.10 2.69
C THR A 46 8.18 -16.16 2.89
N GLY A 47 7.49 -15.89 1.79
CA GLY A 47 6.34 -15.02 1.76
C GLY A 47 5.83 -14.86 0.34
N HIS A 48 4.84 -14.01 0.19
CA HIS A 48 4.12 -13.78 -1.04
C HIS A 48 3.89 -12.29 -1.27
N TYR A 49 3.96 -11.85 -2.51
CA TYR A 49 3.63 -10.47 -2.85
C TYR A 49 2.22 -10.40 -3.43
N VAL A 50 1.43 -9.46 -2.92
CA VAL A 50 0.06 -9.21 -3.38
C VAL A 50 -0.06 -7.75 -3.76
N THR A 51 -0.72 -7.47 -4.89
CA THR A 51 -0.87 -6.10 -5.39
C THR A 51 -2.28 -5.60 -5.13
N TYR A 52 -2.40 -4.39 -4.61
CA TYR A 52 -3.67 -3.70 -4.41
C TYR A 52 -3.70 -2.49 -5.33
N VAL A 53 -4.75 -2.38 -6.15
CA VAL A 53 -4.91 -1.29 -7.13
C VAL A 53 -6.23 -0.58 -6.96
N ARG A 54 -6.24 0.73 -7.20
CA ARG A 54 -7.42 1.59 -7.16
C ARG A 54 -7.93 1.87 -8.57
N TYR A 55 -9.00 1.22 -8.96
CA TYR A 55 -9.68 1.37 -10.24
C TYR A 55 -11.10 1.93 -10.01
N GLU A 56 -11.48 2.99 -10.73
CA GLU A 56 -12.79 3.65 -10.56
C GLU A 56 -13.18 3.94 -9.09
N ASN A 57 -12.19 4.39 -8.30
CA ASN A 57 -12.27 4.65 -6.86
C ASN A 57 -12.48 3.44 -5.94
N LYS A 58 -12.59 2.23 -6.50
CA LYS A 58 -12.68 0.96 -5.78
C LYS A 58 -11.31 0.30 -5.68
N TRP A 59 -11.09 -0.41 -4.59
CA TRP A 59 -9.85 -1.13 -4.36
C TRP A 59 -10.00 -2.58 -4.78
N HIS A 60 -8.99 -3.09 -5.49
CA HIS A 60 -8.94 -4.47 -5.96
C HIS A 60 -7.63 -5.13 -5.55
N CYS A 61 -7.74 -6.33 -4.99
CA CYS A 61 -6.63 -7.23 -4.74
C CYS A 61 -6.36 -8.10 -5.97
N LEU A 62 -5.13 -8.04 -6.46
CA LEU A 62 -4.58 -8.84 -7.54
C LEU A 62 -3.58 -9.83 -6.92
N ASN A 63 -3.95 -11.11 -6.96
CA ASN A 63 -3.16 -12.20 -6.38
C ASN A 63 -2.85 -13.22 -7.48
N ASP A 64 -1.73 -13.00 -8.18
CA ASP A 64 -1.26 -13.80 -9.31
C ASP A 64 -2.36 -14.07 -10.35
N SER A 65 -2.66 -15.35 -10.61
CA SER A 65 -3.67 -15.80 -11.56
C SER A 65 -5.09 -15.85 -10.98
N GLN A 66 -5.28 -15.49 -9.70
CA GLN A 66 -6.61 -15.46 -9.10
C GLN A 66 -7.43 -14.30 -9.68
N LYS A 67 -8.74 -14.50 -9.78
CA LYS A 67 -9.63 -13.42 -10.20
C LYS A 67 -9.51 -12.23 -9.23
N PRO A 68 -9.42 -10.99 -9.75
CA PRO A 68 -9.38 -9.79 -8.91
C PRO A 68 -10.55 -9.76 -7.93
N LYS A 69 -10.27 -9.38 -6.69
CA LYS A 69 -11.29 -9.25 -5.63
C LYS A 69 -11.40 -7.79 -5.21
N GLU A 70 -12.60 -7.25 -5.20
CA GLU A 70 -12.86 -5.93 -4.59
C GLU A 70 -12.65 -6.04 -3.07
N ILE A 71 -12.00 -5.04 -2.47
CA ILE A 71 -11.66 -4.97 -1.05
C ILE A 71 -12.10 -3.60 -0.53
N ASP A 72 -12.65 -3.56 0.68
CA ASP A 72 -13.00 -2.29 1.32
C ASP A 72 -11.74 -1.50 1.70
N GLU A 73 -11.78 -0.17 1.55
CA GLU A 73 -10.61 0.68 1.84
C GLU A 73 -10.13 0.55 3.30
N ASN A 74 -11.03 0.24 4.24
CA ASN A 74 -10.69 0.06 5.66
C ASN A 74 -10.05 -1.31 5.95
N GLU A 75 -10.10 -2.25 5.01
CA GLU A 75 -9.54 -3.60 5.14
C GLU A 75 -8.18 -3.75 4.45
N LEU A 76 -7.66 -2.68 3.84
CA LEU A 76 -6.40 -2.71 3.12
C LEU A 76 -5.21 -2.94 4.08
N PRO A 77 -4.35 -3.94 3.80
CA PRO A 77 -3.18 -4.22 4.64
C PRO A 77 -2.01 -3.28 4.33
N THR A 78 -2.26 -1.97 4.41
CA THR A 78 -1.29 -0.92 4.04
C THR A 78 -0.03 -0.97 4.90
N GLU A 79 -0.12 -1.51 6.12
CA GLU A 79 1.00 -1.68 7.05
C GLU A 79 2.06 -2.69 6.55
N ARG A 80 1.71 -3.49 5.54
CA ARG A 80 2.59 -4.49 4.92
C ARG A 80 3.12 -4.04 3.56
N SER A 81 2.87 -2.79 3.18
CA SER A 81 3.29 -2.27 1.89
C SER A 81 4.81 -2.19 1.79
N THR A 82 5.31 -2.53 0.60
CA THR A 82 6.73 -2.51 0.23
C THR A 82 6.98 -1.51 -0.89
N VAL A 83 5.99 -1.34 -1.79
CA VAL A 83 6.05 -0.40 -2.92
C VAL A 83 4.73 0.36 -2.96
N LEU A 84 4.78 1.66 -3.24
CA LEU A 84 3.63 2.54 -3.38
C LEU A 84 3.60 3.15 -4.77
N LEU A 85 2.41 3.24 -5.36
CA LEU A 85 2.17 3.85 -6.65
C LEU A 85 1.23 5.05 -6.47
N TYR A 86 1.75 6.22 -6.80
CA TYR A 86 1.01 7.48 -6.78
C TYR A 86 0.88 8.04 -8.19
N GLU A 87 -0.25 8.69 -8.45
CA GLU A 87 -0.53 9.43 -9.68
C GLU A 87 -0.73 10.91 -9.33
N ILE A 88 -0.21 11.80 -10.16
CA ILE A 88 -0.45 13.25 -10.05
C ILE A 88 -1.93 13.50 -10.33
N LYS A 89 -2.60 14.24 -9.44
CA LYS A 89 -4.02 14.57 -9.57
C LYS A 89 -4.25 15.85 -10.36
#